data_AF-A0A844FRM7-F1
#
_entry.id   AF-A0A844FRM7-F1
#
_cell.length_a   1.000
_cell.length_b   1.000
_cell.length_c   1.000
_cell.angle_alpha   90.00
_cell.angle_beta   90.00
_cell.angle_gamma   90.00
#
_symmetry.space_group_name_H-M   'P 1'
#
loop_
_entity.id
_entity.type
_entity.pdbx_description
1 polymer ?
#
loop_
_entity_poly.entity_id
_entity_poly.type
_entity_poly.pdbx_seq_one_letter_code
_entity_poly.pdbx_strand_id
1 'polypeptide(L)' 'MSTVSLTLPLSHEHYLSKTLFAFFDGLIPEGWLLDTVVKNWKIDRKDRFGLLLVSYRDCIGNVRIESQRI' A
#
# COMPACT_ATOMS: atom_id res chain seq x y z
N MET A 1 3.21 21.50 -7.09
CA MET A 1 3.40 20.03 -7.02
C MET A 1 3.36 19.65 -5.56
N SER A 2 2.40 18.82 -5.15
CA SER A 2 2.28 18.34 -3.77
C SER A 2 2.95 16.97 -3.63
N THR A 3 3.54 16.71 -2.47
CA THR A 3 4.10 15.39 -2.12
C THR A 3 2.98 14.42 -1.75
N VAL A 4 3.22 13.12 -1.96
CA VAL A 4 2.29 12.07 -1.54
C VAL A 4 2.32 11.84 -0.02
N SER A 5 3.48 12.08 0.60
CA SER A 5 3.69 12.00 2.05
C SER A 5 4.77 12.99 2.46
N LEU A 6 4.69 13.51 3.69
CA LEU A 6 5.77 14.32 4.28
C LEU A 6 7.05 13.49 4.52
N THR A 7 6.92 12.17 4.62
CA THR A 7 8.06 11.23 4.77
C THR A 7 8.61 10.74 3.43
N LEU A 8 7.98 11.09 2.32
CA LEU A 8 8.41 10.78 0.94
C LEU A 8 8.39 12.06 0.11
N PRO A 9 9.35 12.98 0.31
CA PRO A 9 9.42 14.22 -0.43
C PRO A 9 9.63 13.99 -1.94
N LEU A 10 9.36 15.00 -2.77
CA LEU A 10 9.63 14.92 -4.20
C LEU A 10 11.14 14.82 -4.41
N SER A 11 11.59 13.77 -5.10
CA SER A 11 13.00 13.49 -5.39
C SER A 11 13.11 12.97 -6.83
N HIS A 12 14.27 13.19 -7.46
CA HIS A 12 14.59 12.59 -8.78
C HIS A 12 15.14 11.17 -8.63
N GLU A 13 15.58 10.80 -7.43
CA GLU A 13 16.11 9.49 -7.11
C GLU A 13 15.00 8.53 -6.67
N HIS A 14 15.21 7.23 -6.92
CA HIS A 14 14.30 6.19 -6.47
C HIS A 14 14.36 5.99 -4.95
N TYR A 15 13.19 5.85 -4.33
CA TYR A 15 13.08 5.39 -2.95
C TYR A 15 13.24 3.86 -2.89
N LEU A 16 14.32 3.40 -2.26
CA LEU A 16 14.61 1.99 -2.07
C LEU A 16 14.50 1.62 -0.59
N SER A 17 13.81 0.52 -0.30
CA SER A 17 13.70 -0.02 1.05
C SER A 17 13.48 -1.53 0.98
N LYS A 18 13.98 -2.26 1.99
CA LYS A 18 13.72 -3.70 2.16
C LYS A 18 12.34 -3.98 2.73
N THR A 19 11.70 -2.97 3.31
CA THR A 19 10.36 -3.04 3.91
C THR A 19 9.46 -1.97 3.31
N LEU A 20 8.16 -2.17 3.39
CA LEU A 20 7.18 -1.20 2.90
C LEU A 20 7.31 0.13 3.67
N PHE A 21 7.25 1.26 2.97
CA PHE A 21 7.29 2.57 3.62
C PHE A 21 6.05 2.78 4.49
N ALA A 22 6.22 3.42 5.64
CA ALA A 22 5.16 3.66 6.61
C ALA A 22 3.91 4.32 6.01
N PHE A 23 4.08 5.20 5.01
CA PHE A 23 2.95 5.79 4.28
C PHE A 23 2.05 4.72 3.65
N PHE A 24 2.62 3.79 2.87
CA PHE A 24 1.88 2.71 2.22
C PHE A 24 1.40 1.67 3.24
N ASP A 25 2.20 1.43 4.28
CA ASP A 25 1.85 0.49 5.34
C ASP A 25 0.57 0.93 6.07
N GLY A 26 0.43 2.23 6.35
CA GLY A 26 -0.77 2.81 6.95
C GLY A 26 -2.01 2.83 6.04
N LEU A 27 -1.88 2.48 4.75
CA LEU A 27 -3.03 2.33 3.85
C LEU A 27 -3.67 0.95 3.94
N ILE A 28 -2.98 -0.02 4.53
CA ILE A 28 -3.49 -1.39 4.65
C ILE A 28 -4.50 -1.42 5.80
N PRO A 29 -5.68 -2.05 5.61
CA PRO A 29 -6.68 -2.23 6.66
C PRO A 29 -6.11 -2.85 7.94
N GLU A 30 -6.79 -2.57 9.05
CA GLU A 30 -6.46 -3.13 10.37
C GLU A 30 -7.66 -3.85 10.99
N GLY A 31 -7.38 -4.60 12.06
CA GLY A 31 -8.40 -5.32 12.84
C GLY A 31 -9.28 -6.22 11.97
N TRP A 32 -10.59 -6.11 12.17
CA TRP A 32 -11.59 -6.97 11.50
C TRP A 32 -11.59 -6.84 9.96
N LEU A 33 -11.30 -5.65 9.43
CA LEU A 33 -11.27 -5.44 7.98
C LEU A 33 -10.06 -6.17 7.36
N LEU A 34 -8.91 -6.12 8.04
CA LEU A 34 -7.73 -6.89 7.63
C LEU A 34 -8.03 -8.40 7.61
N ASP A 35 -8.66 -8.91 8.67
CA ASP A 35 -8.99 -10.33 8.78
C ASP A 35 -9.93 -10.77 7.64
N THR A 36 -10.87 -9.90 7.25
CA THR A 36 -11.77 -10.13 6.11
C THR A 36 -11.01 -10.17 4.78
N VAL A 37 -10.10 -9.24 4.54
CA VAL A 37 -9.28 -9.20 3.32
C VAL A 37 -8.38 -10.44 3.22
N VAL A 38 -7.66 -10.77 4.30
CA VAL A 38 -6.80 -11.96 4.40
C VAL A 38 -7.58 -13.23 4.07
N LYS A 39 -8.77 -13.39 4.65
CA LYS A 39 -9.62 -14.58 4.44
C LYS A 39 -10.18 -14.64 3.01
N ASN A 40 -10.71 -13.54 2.50
CA ASN A 40 -11.39 -13.52 1.20
C ASN A 40 -10.43 -13.71 0.04
N TRP A 41 -9.25 -13.09 0.13
CA TRP A 41 -8.24 -13.12 -0.94
C TRP A 41 -7.15 -14.17 -0.72
N LYS A 42 -7.19 -14.89 0.42
CA LYS A 42 -6.22 -15.94 0.81
C LYS A 42 -4.76 -15.44 0.76
N ILE A 43 -4.55 -14.19 1.15
CA ILE A 43 -3.22 -13.57 1.23
C ILE A 43 -2.67 -13.78 2.63
N ASP A 44 -1.37 -14.08 2.75
CA ASP A 44 -0.72 -14.14 4.06
C ASP A 44 -0.77 -12.77 4.74
N ARG A 45 -1.14 -12.73 6.03
CA ARG A 45 -1.16 -11.50 6.83
C ARG A 45 0.19 -10.78 6.85
N LYS A 46 1.29 -11.51 6.66
CA LYS A 46 2.66 -10.97 6.58
C LYS A 46 3.00 -10.39 5.21
N ASP A 47 2.24 -10.72 4.16
CA ASP A 47 2.41 -10.13 2.84
C ASP A 47 1.76 -8.74 2.77
N ARG A 48 2.44 -7.77 3.40
CA ARG A 48 2.00 -6.36 3.44
C ARG A 48 1.78 -5.81 2.04
N PHE A 49 2.66 -6.11 1.09
CA PHE A 49 2.55 -5.57 -0.27
C PHE A 49 1.36 -6.18 -1.02
N GLY A 50 1.13 -7.48 -0.92
CA GLY A 50 -0.07 -8.13 -1.47
C GLY A 50 -1.36 -7.58 -0.87
N LEU A 51 -1.39 -7.38 0.46
CA LEU A 51 -2.52 -6.76 1.14
C LEU A 51 -2.78 -5.33 0.66
N LEU A 52 -1.74 -4.52 0.44
CA LEU A 52 -1.85 -3.18 -0.13
C LEU A 52 -2.50 -3.21 -1.51
N LEU A 53 -2.00 -4.04 -2.42
CA LEU A 53 -2.49 -4.11 -3.80
C LEU A 53 -3.97 -4.51 -3.89
N VAL A 54 -4.43 -5.41 -3.01
CA VAL A 54 -5.84 -5.82 -2.97
C VAL A 54 -6.71 -4.76 -2.30
N SER A 55 -6.24 -4.16 -1.22
CA SER A 55 -7.02 -3.16 -0.47
C SER A 55 -7.19 -1.86 -1.25
N TYR A 56 -6.22 -1.53 -2.11
CA TYR A 56 -6.19 -0.29 -2.89
C TYR A 56 -6.61 -0.49 -4.36
N ARG A 57 -7.43 -1.51 -4.64
CA ARG A 57 -7.99 -1.73 -5.99
C ARG A 57 -9.11 -0.74 -6.33
N ASP A 58 -9.81 -0.21 -5.32
CA ASP A 58 -10.94 0.73 -5.45
C ASP A 58 -10.94 1.71 -4.26
N CYS A 59 -10.19 2.81 -4.40
CA CYS A 59 -9.78 3.63 -3.25
C CYS A 59 -10.62 4.89 -3.07
N ILE A 60 -10.81 5.30 -1.81
CA ILE A 60 -11.26 6.64 -1.45
C ILE A 60 -10.02 7.49 -1.15
N GLY A 61 -9.82 8.59 -1.89
CA GLY A 61 -8.70 9.52 -1.71
C GLY A 61 -8.04 9.93 -3.04
N ASN A 62 -6.86 10.55 -2.96
CA ASN A 62 -6.13 11.10 -4.11
C ASN A 62 -4.97 10.22 -4.60
N VAL A 63 -4.84 8.99 -4.07
CA VAL A 63 -3.76 8.06 -4.39
C VAL A 63 -4.36 6.75 -4.91
N ARG A 64 -3.84 6.25 -6.04
CA ARG A 64 -4.23 4.97 -6.64
C ARG A 64 -2.99 4.14 -6.88
N ILE A 65 -3.03 2.86 -6.51
CA ILE A 65 -1.91 1.93 -6.65
C ILE A 65 -2.33 0.85 -7.64
N GLU A 66 -1.54 0.65 -8.68
CA GLU A 66 -1.82 -0.35 -9.70
C GLU A 66 -0.61 -1.23 -9.95
N SER A 67 -0.87 -2.52 -10.19
CA SER A 67 0.15 -3.42 -10.71
C SER A 67 0.49 -3.03 -12.15
N GLN A 68 1.72 -2.62 -12.40
CA GLN A 68 2.23 -2.44 -13.76
C GLN A 68 3.01 -3.69 -14.17
N ARG A 69 2.64 -4.29 -15.30
CA ARG A 69 3.49 -5.29 -15.96
C ARG A 69 4.57 -4.53 -16.73
N ILE A 70 5.83 -4.83 -16.43
CA ILE A 70 7.01 -4.36 -17.17
C ILE A 70 7.34 -5.40 -18.23
#